data_AF-A0A8S2ZC45-F1
#
_entry.id   AF-A0A8S2ZC45-F1
#
_cell.length_a   1.000
_cell.length_b   1.000
_cell.length_c   1.000
_cell.angle_alpha   90.00
_cell.angle_beta   90.00
_cell.angle_gamma   90.00
#
_symmetry.space_group_name_H-M   'P 1'
#
loop_
_entity.id
_entity.type
_entity.pdbx_description
1 polymer ?
#
loop_
_entity_poly.entity_id
_entity_poly.type
_entity_poly.pdbx_seq_one_letter_code
_entity_poly.pdbx_strand_id
1 'polypeptide(L)'
;DEQQMYHESGKFVRFLNTWNSSLPSLFQRIKQLATDIVHNGYWNMLEIDLINAWLNDLNRIGYSAPNIISYPKHNQEPKKVRAAVCVTGLMECAAEGWGVTDPVIRKHLTANID
;
A
#
# COMPACT_ATOMS: atom_id res chain seq x y z
N ASP A 1 7.80 23.59 -7.11
CA ASP A 1 6.47 23.52 -7.75
C ASP A 1 5.69 22.30 -7.30
N GLU A 2 4.42 22.46 -6.93
CA GLU A 2 3.51 21.37 -6.55
C GLU A 2 3.46 20.23 -7.59
N GLN A 3 3.47 20.57 -8.89
CA GLN A 3 3.41 19.58 -9.97
C GLN A 3 4.58 18.59 -9.93
N GLN A 4 5.79 19.06 -9.59
CA GLN A 4 6.95 18.20 -9.43
C GLN A 4 6.78 17.24 -8.25
N MET A 5 6.26 17.74 -7.13
CA MET A 5 5.98 16.94 -5.94
C MET A 5 4.94 15.84 -6.23
N TYR A 6 3.86 16.16 -6.94
CA TYR A 6 2.87 15.17 -7.37
C TYR A 6 3.49 14.12 -8.31
N HIS A 7 4.34 14.55 -9.23
CA HIS A 7 5.01 13.64 -10.15
C HIS A 7 5.97 12.66 -9.45
N GLU A 8 6.78 13.16 -8.51
CA GLU A 8 7.68 12.36 -7.68
C GLU A 8 6.92 11.39 -6.77
N SER A 9 5.83 11.86 -6.15
CA SER A 9 4.93 11.01 -5.34
C SER A 9 4.31 9.90 -6.18
N GLY A 10 3.89 10.20 -7.42
CA GLY A 10 3.36 9.21 -8.34
C GLY A 10 4.37 8.13 -8.71
N LYS A 11 5.65 8.47 -8.90
CA LYS A 11 6.72 7.47 -9.11
C LYS A 11 6.90 6.59 -7.88
N PHE A 12 6.90 7.19 -6.69
CA PHE A 12 7.06 6.46 -5.45
C PHE A 12 5.93 5.46 -5.21
N VAL A 13 4.67 5.86 -5.44
CA VAL A 13 3.52 4.95 -5.35
C VAL A 13 3.63 3.80 -6.34
N ARG A 14 4.07 4.07 -7.58
CA ARG A 14 4.30 3.01 -8.59
C ARG A 14 5.38 2.03 -8.15
N PHE A 15 6.47 2.52 -7.56
CA PHE A 15 7.51 1.69 -6.95
C PHE A 15 6.93 0.79 -5.86
N LEU A 16 6.17 1.34 -4.91
CA LEU A 16 5.56 0.56 -3.82
C LEU A 16 4.56 -0.49 -4.35
N ASN A 17 3.82 -0.17 -5.41
CA ASN A 17 2.85 -1.08 -6.01
C ASN A 17 3.50 -2.28 -6.72
N THR A 18 4.72 -2.13 -7.24
CA THR A 18 5.47 -3.23 -7.88
C THR A 18 6.43 -3.93 -6.92
N TRP A 19 6.76 -3.28 -5.80
CA TRP A 19 7.66 -3.81 -4.79
C TRP A 19 7.11 -5.11 -4.18
N ASN A 20 8.01 -6.08 -4.00
CA ASN A 20 7.71 -7.33 -3.32
C ASN A 20 8.97 -7.84 -2.61
N SER A 21 8.76 -8.77 -1.67
CA SER A 21 9.85 -9.45 -0.98
C SER A 21 9.52 -10.93 -0.81
N SER A 22 10.54 -11.77 -0.94
CA SER A 22 10.50 -13.21 -0.66
C SER A 22 10.90 -13.56 0.77
N LEU A 23 11.29 -12.57 1.59
CA LEU A 23 11.75 -12.82 2.96
C LEU A 23 10.61 -13.36 3.84
N PRO A 24 10.90 -14.27 4.78
CA PRO A 24 9.86 -14.96 5.55
C PRO A 24 9.26 -14.12 6.69
N SER A 25 10.00 -13.16 7.24
CA SER A 25 9.56 -12.33 8.38
C SER A 25 9.15 -10.93 7.97
N LEU A 26 8.09 -10.40 8.60
CA LEU A 26 7.65 -9.01 8.40
C LEU A 26 8.78 -8.01 8.69
N PHE A 27 9.54 -8.21 9.77
CA PHE A 27 10.65 -7.31 10.13
C PHE A 27 11.75 -7.32 9.08
N GLN A 28 12.06 -8.49 8.52
CA GLN A 28 13.01 -8.60 7.42
C GLN A 28 12.49 -7.86 6.17
N ARG A 29 11.19 -7.96 5.86
CA ARG A 29 10.57 -7.25 4.74
C ARG A 29 10.56 -5.73 4.93
N ILE A 30 10.27 -5.25 6.14
CA ILE A 30 10.31 -3.80 6.46
C ILE A 30 11.73 -3.27 6.27
N LYS A 31 12.73 -3.99 6.78
CA LYS A 31 14.14 -3.60 6.62
C LYS A 31 14.57 -3.59 5.15
N GLN A 32 14.16 -4.61 4.38
CA GLN A 32 14.42 -4.66 2.95
C GLN A 32 13.74 -3.50 2.22
N LEU A 33 12.46 -3.23 2.51
CA LEU A 33 11.73 -2.12 1.91
C LEU A 33 12.44 -0.79 2.17
N ALA A 34 12.82 -0.51 3.41
CA ALA A 34 13.54 0.73 3.75
C ALA A 34 14.86 0.86 2.96
N THR A 35 15.61 -0.24 2.85
CA THR A 35 16.85 -0.29 2.06
C THR A 35 16.59 -0.01 0.58
N ASP A 36 15.55 -0.61 0.00
CA ASP A 36 15.18 -0.43 -1.40
C ASP A 36 14.66 0.99 -1.67
N ILE A 37 13.92 1.60 -0.75
CA ILE A 37 13.47 3.00 -0.85
C ILE A 37 14.67 3.95 -0.93
N VAL A 38 15.70 3.72 -0.10
CA VAL A 38 16.95 4.49 -0.13
C VAL A 38 17.73 4.26 -1.43
N HIS A 39 17.85 3.01 -1.87
CA HIS A 39 18.52 2.69 -3.14
C HIS A 39 17.85 3.34 -4.36
N ASN A 40 16.53 3.54 -4.32
CA ASN A 40 15.79 4.24 -5.37
C ASN A 40 15.81 5.76 -5.20
N GLY A 41 16.54 6.30 -4.22
CA GLY A 41 16.74 7.74 -4.01
C GLY A 41 15.54 8.46 -3.40
N TYR A 42 14.58 7.74 -2.83
CA TYR A 42 13.40 8.35 -2.20
C TYR A 42 13.67 8.80 -0.75
N TRP A 43 14.54 8.07 -0.04
CA TRP A 43 14.98 8.37 1.33
C TRP A 43 16.51 8.43 1.40
N ASN A 44 17.03 8.95 2.50
CA ASN A 44 18.46 9.02 2.76
C ASN A 44 18.90 7.80 3.60
N MET A 45 20.22 7.62 3.76
CA MET A 45 20.76 6.47 4.50
C MET A 45 20.36 6.46 5.99
N LEU A 46 20.11 7.64 6.59
CA LEU A 46 19.74 7.76 8.01
C LEU A 46 18.40 7.08 8.32
N GLU A 47 17.51 6.99 7.33
CA GLU A 47 16.20 6.38 7.45
C GLU A 47 16.30 4.88 7.65
N ILE A 48 17.35 4.24 7.12
CA ILE A 48 17.66 2.82 7.40
C ILE A 48 17.98 2.66 8.88
N ASP A 49 18.78 3.54 9.46
CA ASP A 49 19.16 3.50 10.88
C ASP A 49 17.94 3.73 11.78
N LEU A 50 17.08 4.69 11.42
CA LEU A 50 15.81 4.94 12.11
C LEU A 50 14.90 3.70 12.10
N ILE A 51 14.74 3.07 10.93
CA ILE A 51 13.92 1.85 10.81
C ILE A 51 14.52 0.70 11.63
N ASN A 52 15.84 0.53 11.61
CA ASN A 52 16.51 -0.50 12.41
C ASN A 52 16.30 -0.26 13.92
N ALA A 53 16.42 0.99 14.38
CA ALA A 53 16.18 1.35 15.77
C ALA A 53 14.72 1.08 16.17
N TRP A 54 13.78 1.52 15.35
CA TRP A 54 12.35 1.29 15.57
C TRP A 54 11.98 -0.21 15.65
N LEU A 55 12.50 -1.04 14.74
CA LEU A 55 12.31 -2.49 14.79
C LEU A 55 12.92 -3.12 16.04
N ASN A 56 14.06 -2.59 16.51
CA ASN A 56 14.69 -3.04 17.75
C ASN A 56 13.83 -2.73 18.97
N ASP A 57 13.28 -1.52 19.04
CA ASP A 57 12.40 -1.10 20.13
C ASP A 57 11.14 -1.97 20.21
N LEU A 58 10.52 -2.27 19.07
CA LEU A 58 9.38 -3.20 19.00
C LEU A 58 9.77 -4.59 19.55
N ASN A 59 10.92 -5.11 19.13
CA ASN A 59 11.41 -6.40 19.62
C ASN A 59 11.66 -6.37 21.15
N ARG A 60 12.21 -5.28 21.69
CA ARG A 60 12.50 -5.12 23.13
C ARG A 60 11.26 -5.10 24.00
N ILE A 61 10.17 -4.50 23.52
CA ILE A 61 8.90 -4.48 24.26
C ILE A 61 8.10 -5.78 24.09
N GLY A 62 8.66 -6.79 23.43
CA GLY A 62 8.01 -8.09 23.22
C GLY A 62 6.93 -8.08 22.14
N TYR A 63 6.96 -7.10 21.21
CA TYR A 63 6.06 -7.12 20.07
C TYR A 63 6.34 -8.33 19.18
N SER A 64 5.32 -9.16 18.99
CA SER A 64 5.38 -10.32 18.10
C SER A 64 4.82 -9.93 16.73
N ALA A 65 5.68 -9.93 15.71
CA ALA A 65 5.27 -9.60 14.35
C ALA A 65 4.31 -10.67 13.80
N PRO A 66 3.22 -10.28 13.11
CA PRO A 66 2.32 -11.24 12.50
C PRO A 66 3.01 -12.02 11.39
N ASN A 67 2.58 -13.26 11.20
CA ASN A 67 3.02 -14.09 10.08
C ASN A 67 2.53 -13.48 8.76
N ILE A 68 3.38 -13.53 7.75
CA ILE A 68 3.01 -13.07 6.42
C ILE A 68 2.12 -14.12 5.76
N ILE A 69 0.86 -13.77 5.53
CA ILE A 69 -0.09 -14.61 4.82
C ILE A 69 0.17 -14.46 3.32
N SER A 70 0.67 -15.51 2.68
CA SER A 70 0.72 -15.58 1.22
C SER A 70 -0.62 -16.04 0.70
N TYR A 71 -1.48 -15.11 0.28
CA TYR A 71 -2.66 -15.49 -0.47
C TYR A 71 -2.23 -16.06 -1.82
N PRO A 72 -2.74 -17.24 -2.24
CA PRO A 72 -2.57 -17.66 -3.62
C PRO A 72 -3.13 -16.53 -4.50
N LYS A 73 -2.35 -16.12 -5.51
CA LYS A 73 -2.85 -15.17 -6.51
C LYS A 73 -4.11 -15.79 -7.11
N HIS A 74 -5.29 -15.32 -6.68
CA HIS A 74 -6.50 -15.63 -7.40
C HIS A 74 -6.23 -15.15 -8.82
N ASN A 75 -6.32 -16.04 -9.81
CA ASN A 75 -6.30 -15.63 -11.20
C ASN A 75 -7.27 -14.46 -11.29
N GLN A 76 -6.75 -13.27 -11.59
CA GLN A 76 -7.57 -12.10 -11.76
C GLN A 76 -8.46 -12.45 -12.95
N GLU A 77 -9.69 -12.88 -12.69
CA GLU A 77 -10.71 -12.91 -13.72
C GLU A 77 -10.70 -11.53 -14.38
N PRO A 78 -10.77 -11.45 -15.72
CA PRO A 78 -10.64 -10.19 -16.44
C PRO A 78 -11.53 -9.15 -15.77
N LYS A 79 -10.92 -8.08 -15.26
CA LYS A 79 -11.63 -6.97 -14.62
C LYS A 79 -12.74 -6.54 -15.57
N LYS A 80 -14.00 -6.87 -15.24
CA LYS A 80 -15.16 -6.43 -16.02
C LYS A 80 -15.14 -4.91 -16.03
N VAL A 81 -14.82 -4.32 -17.18
CA VAL A 81 -14.95 -2.88 -17.40
C VAL A 81 -16.44 -2.56 -17.23
N ARG A 82 -16.76 -1.83 -16.17
CA ARG A 82 -18.12 -1.35 -15.92
C ARG A 82 -18.21 0.08 -16.43
N ALA A 83 -19.10 0.32 -17.39
CA ALA A 83 -19.49 1.67 -17.76
C ALA A 83 -20.43 2.22 -16.68
N ALA A 84 -20.13 3.40 -16.14
CA ALA A 84 -21.10 4.17 -15.39
C ALA A 84 -21.98 4.94 -16.40
N VAL A 85 -23.29 4.86 -16.25
CA VAL A 85 -24.24 5.67 -17.02
C VAL A 85 -24.62 6.87 -16.16
N CYS A 86 -24.26 8.07 -16.60
CA CYS A 86 -24.66 9.31 -15.94
C CYS A 86 -26.15 9.58 -16.22
N VAL A 87 -26.96 9.79 -15.18
CA VAL A 87 -28.38 10.14 -15.31
C VAL A 87 -28.58 11.52 -15.97
N THR A 88 -27.54 12.36 -15.97
CA THR A 88 -27.55 13.74 -16.50
C THR A 88 -27.13 13.88 -17.97
N GLY A 89 -26.78 12.78 -18.67
CA GLY A 89 -26.43 12.82 -20.11
C GLY A 89 -25.12 13.53 -20.46
N LEU A 90 -24.35 14.01 -19.48
CA LEU A 90 -23.00 14.54 -19.66
C LEU A 90 -21.98 13.45 -19.31
N MET A 91 -21.31 12.93 -20.34
CA MET A 91 -20.25 11.93 -20.23
C MET A 91 -18.93 12.62 -19.88
N GLU A 92 -18.74 12.95 -18.60
CA GLU A 92 -17.41 13.23 -18.07
C GLU A 92 -16.88 11.96 -17.43
N CYS A 93 -15.94 11.30 -18.11
CA CYS A 93 -15.26 10.13 -17.58
C CYS A 93 -14.40 10.52 -16.38
N ALA A 94 -14.90 10.34 -15.17
CA ALA A 94 -14.06 10.37 -13.98
C ALA A 94 -13.14 9.14 -14.00
N ALA A 95 -11.83 9.35 -14.14
CA ALA A 95 -10.83 8.26 -14.17
C ALA A 95 -10.67 7.54 -12.81
N GLU A 96 -11.23 8.09 -11.74
CA GLU A 96 -11.02 7.62 -10.37
C GLU A 96 -12.36 7.47 -9.64
N GLY A 97 -13.12 6.47 -10.04
CA GLY A 97 -14.17 5.94 -9.19
C GLY A 97 -13.53 5.16 -8.05
N TRP A 98 -13.59 5.68 -6.82
CA TRP A 98 -13.29 4.89 -5.62
C TRP A 98 -14.13 3.61 -5.68
N GLY A 99 -13.45 2.45 -5.72
CA GLY A 99 -14.13 1.16 -5.77
C GLY A 99 -15.08 1.02 -4.58
N VAL A 100 -16.23 0.36 -4.81
CA VAL A 100 -17.12 -0.02 -3.71
C VAL A 100 -16.29 -0.80 -2.69
N THR A 101 -16.22 -0.30 -1.46
CA THR A 101 -15.55 -1.00 -0.38
C THR A 101 -16.07 -2.42 -0.32
N ASP A 102 -15.14 -3.38 -0.20
CA ASP A 102 -15.47 -4.79 -0.05
C ASP A 102 -16.63 -4.92 0.97
N PRO A 103 -17.70 -5.66 0.67
CA PRO A 103 -18.85 -5.78 1.57
C PRO A 103 -18.45 -6.21 2.99
N VAL A 104 -17.32 -6.92 3.14
CA VAL A 104 -16.70 -7.25 4.43
C VAL A 104 -16.17 -5.99 5.14
N ILE A 105 -15.41 -5.15 4.43
CA ILE A 105 -14.90 -3.87 4.97
C ILE A 105 -16.05 -2.94 5.33
N ARG A 106 -17.09 -2.84 4.46
CA ARG A 106 -18.26 -2.01 4.75
C ARG A 106 -18.97 -2.47 6.04
N LYS A 107 -19.13 -3.78 6.23
CA LYS A 107 -19.74 -4.35 7.43
C LYS A 107 -18.95 -4.02 8.71
N HIS A 108 -17.63 -4.01 8.65
CA HIS A 108 -16.78 -3.62 9.78
C HIS A 108 -16.84 -2.13 10.11
N LEU A 109 -16.94 -1.27 9.09
CA LEU A 109 -17.05 0.19 9.29
C LEU A 109 -18.44 0.64 9.77
N THR A 110 -19.47 -0.19 9.54
CA THR A 110 -20.85 0.08 10.00
C THR A 110 -21.17 -0.58 11.34
N ALA A 111 -20.20 -1.23 12.00
CA ALA A 111 -20.41 -1.71 13.36
C ALA A 111 -20.55 -0.47 14.27
N ASN A 112 -21.71 -0.36 14.93
CA ASN A 112 -22.08 0.75 15.79
C ASN A 112 -20.96 1.07 16.79
N ILE A 113 -20.55 2.34 16.81
CA ILE A 113 -19.81 2.93 17.91
C ILE A 113 -20.85 3.11 19.02
N ASP A 114 -20.80 2.26 20.05
CA ASP A 114 -21.45 2.51 21.34
C ASP A 114 -20.66 3.58 22.13
#